data_AF-A0A4P5V495-F1
#
_entry.id   AF-A0A4P5V495-F1
#
_cell.length_a   1.000
_cell.length_b   1.000
_cell.length_c   1.000
_cell.angle_alpha   90.00
_cell.angle_beta   90.00
_cell.angle_gamma   90.00
#
_symmetry.space_group_name_H-M   'P 1'
#
loop_
_entity.id
_entity.type
_entity.pdbx_description
1 polymer ?
#
loop_
_entity_poly.entity_id
_entity_poly.type
_entity_poly.pdbx_seq_one_letter_code
_entity_poly.pdbx_strand_id
1 'polypeptide(L)'
;MAFQPTATTHEREARSRGEAFAVATVVRAERPTSCLPGDKAVIRSDGRLQGWIGGSCAQPTVISEALASLEDGEPRLVLLTPDGVAVPRTGMTVHQMSCFSGGVVEVFIEPFLPAPQLIICGVSPAAAAIASIGHVVGFEVVVVDALATPEEFPTASVVVDRIDPSAYPASRERYGIVATHGLWDEEALRQVLALKTSYVGLVASVRRFEATIADLAMAGVDPEHLARVACRPGIEIGARTFQEVALGIVADLVSRRRGVHRQGERVPVHVLTEVPVLHEDPICGMLVDPQVTPHRLEHDGHVWYYCAARCLRTHAKQLGVILAEKFGQPSLARA
;
A
#
# COMPACT_ATOMS: atom_id res chain seq x y z
N MET A 1 1.90 20.31 -43.93
CA MET A 1 1.70 19.56 -42.68
C MET A 1 2.79 19.96 -41.71
N ALA A 2 2.51 20.89 -40.81
CA ALA A 2 3.45 21.22 -39.74
C ALA A 2 3.20 20.22 -38.61
N PHE A 3 4.04 19.20 -38.52
CA PHE A 3 4.20 18.41 -37.30
C PHE A 3 4.41 19.41 -36.15
N GLN A 4 3.49 19.53 -35.19
CA GLN A 4 3.59 20.52 -34.12
C GLN A 4 4.64 20.06 -33.09
N PRO A 5 5.85 20.65 -33.03
CA PRO A 5 6.94 20.19 -32.15
C PRO A 5 6.69 20.52 -30.66
N THR A 6 5.63 21.27 -30.35
CA THR A 6 5.34 21.80 -29.01
C THR A 6 4.85 20.73 -28.05
N ALA A 7 3.93 19.84 -28.48
CA ALA A 7 3.39 18.79 -27.60
C ALA A 7 4.48 17.84 -27.09
N THR A 8 5.35 17.34 -27.97
CA THR A 8 6.48 16.46 -27.60
C THR A 8 7.47 17.14 -26.66
N THR A 9 7.64 18.46 -26.78
CA THR A 9 8.51 19.23 -25.87
C THR A 9 7.90 19.31 -24.47
N HIS A 10 6.60 19.59 -24.38
CA HIS A 10 5.88 19.64 -23.09
C HIS A 10 5.77 18.26 -22.42
N GLU A 11 5.60 17.18 -23.19
CA GLU A 11 5.64 15.81 -22.67
C GLU A 11 7.00 15.51 -22.02
N ARG A 12 8.11 15.80 -22.72
CA ARG A 12 9.47 15.59 -22.18
C ARG A 12 9.73 16.40 -20.93
N GLU A 13 9.28 17.64 -20.91
CA GLU A 13 9.38 18.52 -19.75
C GLU A 13 8.62 17.94 -18.55
N ALA A 14 7.35 17.57 -18.72
CA ALA A 14 6.53 16.99 -17.64
C ALA A 14 7.13 15.68 -17.12
N ARG A 15 7.60 14.79 -18.01
CA ARG A 15 8.32 13.56 -17.63
C ARG A 15 9.58 13.85 -16.81
N SER A 16 10.38 14.83 -17.22
CA SER A 16 11.63 15.17 -16.53
C SER A 16 11.40 15.71 -15.11
N ARG A 17 10.23 16.31 -14.86
CA ARG A 17 9.81 16.80 -13.54
C ARG A 17 9.07 15.74 -12.71
N GLY A 18 8.79 14.57 -13.29
CA GLY A 18 8.02 13.51 -12.64
C GLY A 18 6.58 13.94 -12.30
N GLU A 19 6.02 14.87 -13.07
CA GLU A 19 4.66 15.37 -12.94
C GLU A 19 3.69 14.46 -13.69
N ALA A 20 2.48 14.27 -13.16
CA ALA A 20 1.40 13.58 -13.87
C ALA A 20 0.84 14.49 -14.99
N PHE A 21 0.62 13.92 -16.17
CA PHE A 21 0.03 14.63 -17.31
C PHE A 21 -0.66 13.65 -18.26
N ALA A 22 -1.63 14.11 -19.04
CA ALA A 22 -2.26 13.33 -20.09
C ALA A 22 -1.91 13.89 -21.46
N VAL A 23 -1.84 13.02 -22.47
CA VAL A 23 -1.72 13.41 -23.87
C VAL A 23 -3.04 13.16 -24.56
N ALA A 24 -3.66 14.23 -25.05
CA ALA A 24 -4.83 14.17 -25.90
C ALA A 24 -4.40 14.23 -27.36
N THR A 25 -4.82 13.24 -28.15
CA THR A 25 -4.55 13.15 -29.59
C THR A 25 -5.85 13.09 -30.37
N VAL A 26 -6.06 14.02 -31.30
CA VAL A 26 -7.19 13.94 -32.24
C VAL A 26 -6.94 12.76 -33.18
N VAL A 27 -7.72 11.70 -33.03
CA VAL A 27 -7.60 10.49 -33.87
C VAL A 27 -8.55 10.52 -35.07
N ARG A 28 -9.64 11.30 -34.98
CA ARG A 28 -10.62 11.49 -36.06
C ARG A 28 -11.23 12.88 -35.99
N ALA A 29 -11.49 13.47 -37.15
CA ALA A 29 -12.22 14.75 -37.25
C ALA A 29 -13.05 14.78 -38.53
N GLU A 30 -14.35 15.07 -38.41
CA GLU A 30 -15.27 15.30 -39.51
C GLU A 30 -15.68 16.76 -39.58
N ARG A 31 -15.46 17.38 -40.73
CA ARG A 31 -15.65 18.81 -40.92
C ARG A 31 -17.11 19.23 -40.73
N PRO A 32 -17.36 20.47 -40.28
CA PRO A 32 -16.37 21.53 -40.04
C PRO A 32 -15.81 21.51 -38.61
N THR A 33 -14.50 21.28 -38.50
CA THR A 33 -13.73 21.37 -37.25
C THR A 33 -12.46 22.18 -37.49
N SER A 34 -11.96 22.82 -36.43
CA SER A 34 -10.69 23.56 -36.46
C SER A 34 -9.47 22.69 -36.19
N CYS A 35 -9.65 21.39 -35.91
CA CYS A 35 -8.57 20.44 -35.67
C CYS A 35 -8.49 19.42 -36.80
N LEU A 36 -7.32 18.81 -36.93
CA LEU A 36 -7.03 17.76 -37.89
C LEU A 36 -6.60 16.50 -37.13
N PRO A 37 -6.81 15.31 -37.72
CA PRO A 37 -6.20 14.09 -37.20
C PRO A 37 -4.68 14.28 -37.04
N GLY A 38 -4.17 13.92 -35.87
CA GLY A 38 -2.77 14.09 -35.48
C GLY A 38 -2.48 15.34 -34.63
N ASP A 39 -3.43 16.28 -34.51
CA ASP A 39 -3.32 17.38 -33.55
C ASP A 39 -3.25 16.84 -32.12
N LYS A 40 -2.39 17.45 -31.28
CA LYS A 40 -2.07 16.96 -29.93
C LYS A 40 -2.00 18.09 -28.92
N ALA A 41 -2.39 17.77 -27.68
CA ALA A 41 -2.16 18.62 -26.53
C ALA A 41 -1.76 17.81 -25.29
N VAL A 42 -0.96 18.44 -24.43
CA VAL A 42 -0.62 17.95 -23.09
C VAL A 42 -1.52 18.65 -22.08
N ILE A 43 -2.13 17.89 -21.19
CA ILE A 43 -2.98 18.39 -20.10
C ILE A 43 -2.32 18.01 -18.78
N ARG A 44 -2.03 18.99 -17.93
CA ARG A 44 -1.46 18.77 -16.59
C ARG A 44 -2.56 18.56 -15.55
N SER A 45 -2.18 18.07 -14.36
CA SER A 45 -3.12 17.85 -13.25
C SER A 45 -3.81 19.12 -12.73
N ASP A 46 -3.29 20.31 -13.04
CA ASP A 46 -3.93 21.61 -12.76
C ASP A 46 -4.95 22.03 -13.85
N GLY A 47 -5.18 21.18 -14.86
CA GLY A 47 -6.08 21.43 -15.99
C GLY A 47 -5.47 22.28 -17.10
N ARG A 48 -4.21 22.71 -16.98
CA ARG A 48 -3.55 23.52 -18.01
C ARG A 48 -3.31 22.68 -19.27
N LEU A 49 -3.84 23.16 -20.39
CA LEU A 49 -3.67 22.56 -21.71
C LEU A 49 -2.56 23.28 -22.52
N GLN A 50 -1.63 22.51 -23.09
CA GLN A 50 -0.55 23.01 -23.94
C GLN A 50 -0.54 22.23 -25.27
N GLY A 51 -0.82 22.91 -26.37
CA GLY A 51 -0.96 22.31 -27.70
C GLY A 51 -2.32 22.63 -28.33
N TRP A 52 -2.79 21.77 -29.22
CA TRP A 52 -4.04 21.98 -29.94
C TRP A 52 -4.81 20.67 -30.09
N ILE A 53 -6.10 20.69 -29.75
CA ILE A 53 -7.06 19.59 -29.98
C ILE A 53 -8.41 20.10 -30.49
N GLY A 54 -8.45 21.37 -30.92
CA GLY A 54 -9.68 22.11 -31.22
C GLY A 54 -9.84 23.37 -30.38
N GLY A 55 -10.83 24.18 -30.75
CA GLY A 55 -11.15 25.45 -30.08
C GLY A 55 -11.94 25.29 -28.78
N SER A 56 -12.59 26.38 -28.36
CA SER A 56 -13.30 26.49 -27.07
C SER A 56 -14.41 25.46 -26.83
N CYS A 57 -14.96 24.86 -27.88
CA CYS A 57 -16.05 23.89 -27.76
C CYS A 57 -15.57 22.49 -27.35
N ALA A 58 -14.32 22.12 -27.66
CA ALA A 58 -13.78 20.80 -27.37
C ALA A 58 -12.93 20.77 -26.09
N GLN A 59 -12.21 21.86 -25.80
CA GLN A 59 -11.23 21.91 -24.71
C GLN A 59 -11.81 21.59 -23.32
N PRO A 60 -12.97 22.14 -22.88
CA PRO A 60 -13.47 21.87 -21.54
C PRO A 60 -13.74 20.39 -21.28
N THR A 61 -14.37 19.71 -22.25
CA THR A 61 -14.65 18.27 -22.15
C THR A 61 -13.37 17.45 -22.18
N VAL A 62 -12.45 17.76 -23.09
CA VAL A 62 -11.16 17.04 -23.19
C VAL A 62 -10.33 17.23 -21.91
N ILE A 63 -10.30 18.42 -21.33
CA ILE A 63 -9.61 18.68 -20.05
C ILE A 63 -10.27 17.88 -18.93
N SER A 64 -11.61 17.90 -18.83
CA SER A 64 -12.34 17.13 -17.81
C SER A 64 -12.05 15.63 -17.89
N GLU A 65 -12.12 15.06 -19.10
CA GLU A 65 -11.84 13.63 -19.31
C GLU A 65 -10.36 13.30 -19.10
N ALA A 66 -9.45 14.23 -19.42
CA ALA A 66 -8.03 14.08 -19.12
C ALA A 66 -7.75 14.06 -17.62
N LEU A 67 -8.40 14.93 -16.84
CA LEU A 67 -8.27 14.91 -15.38
C LEU A 67 -8.83 13.62 -14.78
N ALA A 68 -9.97 13.14 -15.26
CA ALA A 68 -10.52 11.85 -14.84
C ALA A 68 -9.59 10.67 -15.19
N SER A 69 -9.00 10.68 -16.39
CA SER A 69 -8.00 9.70 -16.84
C SER A 69 -6.73 9.73 -15.99
N LEU A 70 -6.33 10.90 -15.47
CA LEU A 70 -5.19 11.00 -14.55
C LEU A 70 -5.53 10.53 -13.14
N GLU A 71 -6.80 10.59 -12.73
CA GLU A 71 -7.24 10.13 -11.42
C GLU A 71 -7.30 8.59 -11.36
N ASP A 72 -7.89 7.94 -12.37
CA ASP A 72 -8.01 6.48 -12.43
C ASP A 72 -6.85 5.78 -13.14
N GLY A 73 -6.04 6.52 -13.90
CA GLY A 73 -4.90 5.99 -14.66
C GLY A 73 -5.30 5.22 -15.92
N GLU A 74 -6.57 5.29 -16.35
CA GLU A 74 -7.10 4.54 -17.49
C GLU A 74 -7.20 5.44 -18.74
N PRO A 75 -6.81 4.95 -19.93
CA PRO A 75 -6.95 5.69 -21.17
C PRO A 75 -8.41 5.82 -21.60
N ARG A 76 -8.73 6.90 -22.30
CA ARG A 76 -10.11 7.23 -22.70
C ARG A 76 -10.20 7.59 -24.17
N LEU A 77 -11.28 7.17 -24.82
CA LEU A 77 -11.62 7.59 -26.18
C LEU A 77 -12.84 8.52 -26.12
N VAL A 78 -12.63 9.81 -26.30
CA VAL A 78 -13.69 10.83 -26.15
C VAL A 78 -14.24 11.16 -27.52
N LEU A 79 -15.54 10.96 -27.73
CA LEU A 79 -16.25 11.39 -28.92
C LEU A 79 -17.09 12.62 -28.63
N LEU A 80 -16.81 13.68 -29.38
CA LEU A 80 -17.55 14.94 -29.37
C LEU A 80 -18.41 15.00 -30.64
N THR A 81 -19.73 14.99 -30.47
CA THR A 81 -20.71 15.01 -31.57
C THR A 81 -21.82 16.03 -31.28
N PRO A 82 -22.47 16.64 -32.30
CA PRO A 82 -23.51 17.65 -32.08
C PRO A 82 -24.74 17.16 -31.32
N ASP A 83 -25.08 15.87 -31.43
CA ASP A 83 -26.29 15.24 -30.88
C ASP A 83 -26.04 14.41 -29.62
N GLY A 84 -24.76 14.18 -29.26
CA GLY A 84 -24.37 13.31 -28.15
C GLY A 84 -24.64 11.81 -28.39
N VAL A 85 -24.89 11.39 -29.63
CA VAL A 85 -25.26 10.00 -29.95
C VAL A 85 -24.15 9.30 -30.73
N ALA A 86 -23.82 8.07 -30.31
CA ALA A 86 -22.91 7.22 -31.06
C ALA A 86 -23.15 5.73 -30.76
N VAL A 87 -22.60 4.88 -31.64
CA VAL A 87 -22.51 3.44 -31.38
C VAL A 87 -21.47 3.22 -30.27
N PRO A 88 -21.83 2.58 -29.13
CA PRO A 88 -20.89 2.35 -28.04
C PRO A 88 -19.67 1.56 -28.49
N ARG A 89 -18.48 2.01 -28.06
CA ARG A 89 -17.20 1.32 -28.24
C ARG A 89 -16.52 1.20 -26.87
N THR A 90 -15.75 0.14 -26.66
CA THR A 90 -15.03 -0.07 -25.40
C THR A 90 -14.12 1.12 -25.10
N GLY A 91 -14.22 1.66 -23.87
CA GLY A 91 -13.43 2.82 -23.44
C GLY A 91 -13.87 4.15 -24.06
N MET A 92 -15.00 4.20 -24.77
CA MET A 92 -15.51 5.42 -25.39
C MET A 92 -16.51 6.16 -24.52
N THR A 93 -16.28 7.45 -24.29
CA THR A 93 -17.25 8.38 -23.71
C THR A 93 -17.79 9.29 -24.81
N VAL A 94 -19.09 9.58 -24.78
CA VAL A 94 -19.76 10.41 -25.79
C VAL A 94 -20.28 11.66 -25.12
N HIS A 95 -19.93 12.81 -25.68
CA HIS A 95 -20.37 14.09 -25.18
C HIS A 95 -20.96 14.93 -26.29
N GLN A 96 -22.05 15.62 -25.96
CA GLN A 96 -22.63 16.61 -26.85
C GLN A 96 -21.71 17.82 -26.90
N MET A 97 -21.28 18.20 -28.11
CA MET A 97 -20.51 19.42 -28.31
C MET A 97 -21.47 20.59 -28.54
N SER A 98 -21.30 21.69 -27.80
CA SER A 98 -22.13 22.90 -27.92
C SER A 98 -21.80 23.75 -29.17
N CYS A 99 -21.05 23.20 -30.12
CA CYS A 99 -20.61 23.96 -31.30
C CYS A 99 -21.68 23.96 -32.38
N PHE A 100 -22.08 25.15 -32.84
CA PHE A 100 -23.02 25.32 -33.94
C PHE A 100 -22.49 24.84 -35.31
N SER A 101 -21.19 24.50 -35.41
CA SER A 101 -20.57 24.10 -36.67
C SER A 101 -21.00 22.71 -37.15
N GLY A 102 -21.46 21.83 -36.24
CA GLY A 102 -21.91 20.47 -36.60
C GLY A 102 -20.78 19.47 -36.84
N GLY A 103 -19.52 19.83 -36.53
CA GLY A 103 -18.39 18.91 -36.69
C GLY A 103 -18.34 17.81 -35.63
N VAL A 104 -17.69 16.69 -35.97
CA VAL A 104 -17.47 15.56 -35.06
C VAL A 104 -15.97 15.40 -34.82
N VAL A 105 -15.56 15.19 -33.57
CA VAL A 105 -14.16 15.01 -33.20
C VAL A 105 -14.02 13.82 -32.25
N GLU A 106 -13.05 12.96 -32.50
CA GLU A 106 -12.70 11.84 -31.64
C GLU A 106 -11.28 12.04 -31.12
N VAL A 107 -11.11 12.01 -29.81
CA VAL A 107 -9.86 12.32 -29.11
C VAL A 107 -9.48 11.14 -28.24
N PHE A 108 -8.29 10.57 -28.48
CA PHE A 108 -7.72 9.57 -27.59
C PHE A 108 -6.88 10.25 -26.52
N ILE A 109 -7.16 9.94 -25.26
CA ILE A 109 -6.51 10.50 -24.08
C ILE A 109 -5.71 9.37 -23.41
N GLU A 110 -4.42 9.60 -23.26
CA GLU A 110 -3.48 8.67 -22.62
C GLU A 110 -2.86 9.33 -21.37
N PRO A 111 -3.07 8.76 -20.16
CA PRO A 111 -2.49 9.30 -18.93
C PRO A 111 -1.05 8.82 -18.73
N PHE A 112 -0.21 9.73 -18.26
CA PHE A 112 1.16 9.46 -17.84
C PHE A 112 1.31 9.82 -16.37
N LEU A 113 1.31 8.79 -15.53
CA LEU A 113 1.51 8.92 -14.10
C LEU A 113 2.98 8.68 -13.74
N PRO A 114 3.53 9.39 -12.74
CA PRO A 114 4.82 9.04 -12.19
C PRO A 114 4.78 7.62 -11.59
N ALA A 115 5.94 6.96 -11.54
CA ALA A 115 6.05 5.68 -10.85
C ALA A 115 5.59 5.83 -9.39
N PRO A 116 4.76 4.91 -8.87
CA PRO A 116 4.38 4.94 -7.47
C PRO A 116 5.62 4.71 -6.61
N GLN A 117 5.67 5.37 -5.45
CA GLN A 117 6.80 5.22 -4.54
C GLN A 117 6.58 4.06 -3.56
N LEU A 118 7.63 3.26 -3.37
CA LEU A 118 7.69 2.22 -2.36
C LEU A 118 8.72 2.63 -1.30
N ILE A 119 8.23 3.08 -0.15
CA ILE A 119 9.03 3.46 1.00
C ILE A 119 9.28 2.22 1.85
N ILE A 120 10.54 1.86 2.04
CA ILE A 120 10.96 0.67 2.77
C ILE A 120 11.81 1.12 3.96
N CYS A 121 11.33 0.86 5.18
CA CYS A 121 12.09 1.15 6.40
C CYS A 121 12.82 -0.10 6.89
N GLY A 122 14.14 -0.02 7.04
CA GLY A 122 14.96 -1.11 7.58
C GLY A 122 15.97 -1.70 6.58
N VAL A 123 17.03 -2.30 7.12
CA VAL A 123 18.10 -2.98 6.37
C VAL A 123 17.99 -4.51 6.35
N SER A 124 16.81 -5.06 6.64
CA SER A 124 16.65 -6.52 6.70
C SER A 124 16.84 -7.20 5.33
N PRO A 125 17.18 -8.51 5.29
CA PRO A 125 17.16 -9.27 4.04
C PRO A 125 15.80 -9.25 3.32
N ALA A 126 14.70 -9.16 4.09
CA ALA A 126 13.37 -8.94 3.55
C ALA A 126 13.26 -7.56 2.86
N ALA A 127 13.73 -6.48 3.51
CA ALA A 127 13.76 -5.15 2.93
C ALA A 127 14.54 -5.10 1.60
N ALA A 128 15.72 -5.71 1.55
CA ALA A 128 16.52 -5.80 0.33
C ALA A 128 15.80 -6.57 -0.79
N ALA A 129 15.14 -7.68 -0.46
CA ALA A 129 14.36 -8.45 -1.43
C ALA A 129 13.13 -7.65 -1.94
N ILE A 130 12.43 -6.93 -1.06
CA ILE A 130 11.29 -6.08 -1.40
C ILE A 130 11.75 -4.93 -2.31
N ALA A 131 12.89 -4.30 -2.02
CA ALA A 131 13.47 -3.24 -2.85
C ALA A 131 13.75 -3.72 -4.27
N SER A 132 14.40 -4.89 -4.39
CA SER A 132 14.74 -5.48 -5.68
C SER A 132 13.50 -5.80 -6.53
N ILE A 133 12.52 -6.52 -5.96
CA ILE A 133 11.29 -6.88 -6.68
C ILE A 133 10.46 -5.62 -6.98
N GLY A 134 10.35 -4.69 -6.03
CA GLY A 134 9.64 -3.43 -6.18
C GLY A 134 10.17 -2.61 -7.36
N HIS A 135 11.49 -2.48 -7.48
CA HIS A 135 12.14 -1.83 -8.62
C HIS A 135 11.78 -2.52 -9.95
N VAL A 136 11.89 -3.86 -10.01
CA VAL A 136 11.61 -4.64 -11.23
C VAL A 136 10.17 -4.45 -11.71
N VAL A 137 9.19 -4.34 -10.82
CA VAL A 137 7.78 -4.13 -11.19
C VAL A 137 7.41 -2.65 -11.41
N GLY A 138 8.39 -1.74 -11.33
CA GLY A 138 8.24 -0.33 -11.68
C GLY A 138 7.86 0.60 -10.53
N PHE A 139 8.13 0.25 -9.27
CA PHE A 139 8.09 1.22 -8.17
C PHE A 139 9.37 2.06 -8.14
N GLU A 140 9.23 3.34 -7.80
CA GLU A 140 10.34 4.18 -7.37
C GLU A 140 10.66 3.83 -5.91
N VAL A 141 11.74 3.11 -5.69
CA VAL A 141 12.07 2.55 -4.37
C VAL A 141 12.88 3.55 -3.55
N VAL A 142 12.41 3.82 -2.33
CA VAL A 142 13.12 4.64 -1.35
C VAL A 142 13.39 3.79 -0.12
N VAL A 143 14.65 3.66 0.26
CA VAL A 143 15.06 2.92 1.46
C VAL A 143 15.39 3.92 2.55
N VAL A 144 14.84 3.67 3.75
CA VAL A 144 14.97 4.53 4.92
C VAL A 144 15.60 3.73 6.05
N ASP A 145 16.88 3.97 6.33
CA ASP A 145 17.59 3.48 7.51
C ASP A 145 18.96 4.16 7.59
N ALA A 146 19.41 4.55 8.79
CA ALA A 146 20.73 5.15 8.99
C ALA A 146 21.90 4.18 8.72
N LEU A 147 21.62 2.87 8.67
CA LEU A 147 22.59 1.84 8.34
C LEU A 147 22.56 1.45 6.86
N ALA A 148 21.58 1.91 6.09
CA ALA A 148 21.42 1.50 4.70
C ALA A 148 22.51 2.14 3.82
N THR A 149 23.14 1.33 2.98
CA THR A 149 24.11 1.80 1.99
C THR A 149 23.61 1.59 0.56
N PRO A 150 24.00 2.45 -0.40
CA PRO A 150 23.68 2.23 -1.82
C PRO A 150 24.21 0.89 -2.36
N GLU A 151 25.33 0.39 -1.82
CA GLU A 151 25.91 -0.90 -2.19
C GLU A 151 25.03 -2.09 -1.76
N GLU A 152 24.37 -2.00 -0.60
CA GLU A 152 23.41 -3.01 -0.13
C GLU A 152 22.06 -2.90 -0.84
N PHE A 153 21.70 -1.71 -1.32
CA PHE A 153 20.44 -1.41 -2.00
C PHE A 153 20.66 -0.80 -3.40
N PRO A 154 21.31 -1.52 -4.33
CA PRO A 154 21.70 -0.97 -5.64
C PRO A 154 20.51 -0.68 -6.58
N THR A 155 19.32 -1.19 -6.24
CA THR A 155 18.07 -0.97 -6.98
C THR A 155 17.21 0.14 -6.39
N ALA A 156 17.57 0.68 -5.22
CA ALA A 156 16.88 1.82 -4.63
C ALA A 156 17.15 3.07 -5.46
N SER A 157 16.10 3.85 -5.72
CA SER A 157 16.22 5.16 -6.35
C SER A 157 16.90 6.16 -5.41
N VAL A 158 16.61 6.05 -4.11
CA VAL A 158 17.21 6.88 -3.06
C VAL A 158 17.36 6.04 -1.78
N VAL A 159 18.47 6.24 -1.07
CA VAL A 159 18.69 5.75 0.30
C VAL A 159 18.83 6.97 1.22
N VAL A 160 18.06 7.01 2.30
CA VAL A 160 18.06 8.12 3.27
C VAL A 160 18.07 7.58 4.70
N ASP A 161 18.65 8.35 5.63
CA ASP A 161 18.66 7.96 7.04
C ASP A 161 17.28 8.13 7.70
N ARG A 162 16.53 9.13 7.24
CA ARG A 162 15.23 9.55 7.79
C ARG A 162 14.36 10.19 6.71
N ILE A 163 13.05 10.06 6.87
CA ILE A 163 12.06 10.72 6.02
C ILE A 163 11.94 12.19 6.40
N ASP A 164 12.14 13.09 5.42
CA ASP A 164 11.65 14.47 5.47
C ASP A 164 10.33 14.56 4.71
N PRO A 165 9.17 14.70 5.39
CA PRO A 165 7.86 14.74 4.73
C PRO A 165 7.73 15.85 3.67
N SER A 166 8.49 16.95 3.79
CA SER A 166 8.43 18.07 2.83
C SER A 166 8.98 17.71 1.45
N ALA A 167 9.86 16.69 1.37
CA ALA A 167 10.38 16.16 0.12
C ALA A 167 9.37 15.28 -0.64
N TYR A 168 8.20 15.00 -0.05
CA TYR A 168 7.22 14.05 -0.57
C TYR A 168 5.85 14.72 -0.80
N PRO A 169 5.64 15.39 -1.95
CA PRO A 169 4.39 16.09 -2.26
C PRO A 169 3.19 15.13 -2.32
N ALA A 170 2.01 15.54 -1.86
CA ALA A 170 0.84 14.67 -1.72
C ALA A 170 0.28 14.06 -3.03
N SER A 171 0.72 14.55 -4.20
CA SER A 171 0.22 14.15 -5.53
C SER A 171 0.73 12.80 -6.03
N ARG A 172 1.69 12.16 -5.34
CA ARG A 172 2.22 10.85 -5.73
C ARG A 172 1.63 9.74 -4.88
N GLU A 173 1.24 8.65 -5.54
CA GLU A 173 0.83 7.43 -4.88
C GLU A 173 2.02 6.78 -4.15
N ARG A 174 1.81 6.37 -2.89
CA ARG A 174 2.87 5.82 -2.04
C ARG A 174 2.44 4.61 -1.25
N TYR A 175 3.36 3.69 -1.07
CA TYR A 175 3.21 2.49 -0.27
C TYR A 175 4.35 2.42 0.73
N GLY A 176 4.05 2.14 2.00
CA GLY A 176 5.03 2.03 3.07
C GLY A 176 5.15 0.61 3.60
N ILE A 177 6.36 0.09 3.67
CA ILE A 177 6.66 -1.21 4.26
C ILE A 177 7.73 -1.04 5.35
N VAL A 178 7.37 -1.36 6.58
CA VAL A 178 8.28 -1.36 7.72
C VAL A 178 8.81 -2.77 7.93
N ALA A 179 10.12 -2.94 7.77
CA ALA A 179 10.83 -4.20 7.88
C ALA A 179 12.15 -4.02 8.65
N THR A 180 12.09 -3.31 9.79
CA THR A 180 13.27 -2.97 10.62
C THR A 180 13.72 -4.10 11.55
N HIS A 181 13.02 -5.25 11.53
CA HIS A 181 13.23 -6.36 12.44
C HIS A 181 13.02 -6.01 13.93
N GLY A 182 12.24 -4.98 14.25
CA GLY A 182 11.94 -4.59 15.64
C GLY A 182 13.00 -3.68 16.27
N LEU A 183 13.93 -3.15 15.48
CA LEU A 183 14.95 -2.23 15.98
C LEU A 183 14.39 -0.83 16.22
N TRP A 184 13.49 -0.38 15.35
CA TRP A 184 12.90 0.96 15.41
C TRP A 184 11.52 1.00 14.73
N ASP A 185 10.72 -0.06 14.86
CA ASP A 185 9.41 -0.21 14.19
C ASP A 185 8.45 0.95 14.52
N GLU A 186 8.43 1.43 15.76
CA GLU A 186 7.57 2.55 16.20
C GLU A 186 7.92 3.83 15.44
N GLU A 187 9.21 4.17 15.38
CA GLU A 187 9.67 5.39 14.73
C GLU A 187 9.53 5.31 13.21
N ALA A 188 9.75 4.13 12.63
CA ALA A 188 9.50 3.87 11.21
C ALA A 188 8.02 4.10 10.85
N LEU A 189 7.10 3.55 11.66
CA LEU A 189 5.67 3.72 11.44
C LEU A 189 5.24 5.20 11.55
N ARG A 190 5.76 5.95 12.53
CA ARG A 190 5.47 7.40 12.62
C ARG A 190 5.88 8.15 11.36
N GLN A 191 7.10 7.90 10.87
CA GLN A 191 7.62 8.54 9.67
C GLN A 191 6.79 8.19 8.42
N VAL A 192 6.45 6.91 8.24
CA VAL A 192 5.66 6.46 7.07
C VAL A 192 4.22 6.99 7.13
N LEU A 193 3.59 6.98 8.30
CA LEU A 193 2.22 7.49 8.47
C LEU A 193 2.12 9.00 8.18
N ALA A 194 3.18 9.76 8.47
CA ALA A 194 3.26 11.19 8.14
C ALA A 194 3.20 11.48 6.63
N LEU A 195 3.55 10.51 5.78
CA LEU A 195 3.56 10.67 4.31
C LEU A 195 2.20 10.50 3.63
N LYS A 196 1.12 10.27 4.40
CA LYS A 196 -0.24 9.99 3.86
C LYS A 196 -0.23 8.90 2.78
N THR A 197 0.45 7.79 3.03
CA THR A 197 0.55 6.67 2.09
C THR A 197 -0.81 6.01 1.81
N SER A 198 -0.94 5.38 0.65
CA SER A 198 -2.10 4.56 0.26
C SER A 198 -2.17 3.26 1.07
N TYR A 199 -1.02 2.77 1.55
CA TYR A 199 -0.91 1.55 2.34
C TYR A 199 0.30 1.62 3.27
N VAL A 200 0.17 1.01 4.46
CA VAL A 200 1.28 0.80 5.40
C VAL A 200 1.23 -0.64 5.89
N GLY A 201 2.34 -1.35 5.78
CA GLY A 201 2.49 -2.71 6.30
C GLY A 201 3.69 -2.83 7.23
N LEU A 202 3.51 -3.50 8.36
CA LEU A 202 4.60 -3.90 9.26
C LEU A 202 4.90 -5.38 9.09
N VAL A 203 6.12 -5.69 8.64
CA VAL A 203 6.65 -7.06 8.53
C VAL A 203 7.04 -7.55 9.92
N ALA A 204 6.07 -8.11 10.63
CA ALA A 204 6.21 -8.60 12.00
C ALA A 204 5.32 -9.80 12.31
N SER A 205 5.65 -10.52 13.39
CA SER A 205 4.72 -11.46 13.99
C SER A 205 3.52 -10.70 14.58
N VAL A 206 2.39 -11.38 14.76
CA VAL A 206 1.18 -10.80 15.37
C VAL A 206 1.49 -10.18 16.73
N ARG A 207 2.20 -10.93 17.57
CA ARG A 207 2.58 -10.46 18.91
C ARG A 207 3.43 -9.19 18.88
N ARG A 208 4.42 -9.10 17.97
CA ARG A 208 5.25 -7.89 17.85
C ARG A 208 4.42 -6.73 17.31
N PHE A 209 3.58 -6.97 16.31
CA PHE A 209 2.68 -5.97 15.77
C PHE A 209 1.77 -5.38 16.85
N GLU A 210 1.09 -6.22 17.64
CA GLU A 210 0.20 -5.77 18.71
C GLU A 210 0.93 -4.92 19.76
N ALA A 211 2.13 -5.34 20.16
CA ALA A 211 2.96 -4.57 21.09
C ALA A 211 3.34 -3.20 20.52
N THR A 212 3.84 -3.14 19.29
CA THR A 212 4.21 -1.88 18.62
C THR A 212 3.02 -0.94 18.44
N ILE A 213 1.84 -1.47 18.07
CA ILE A 213 0.61 -0.65 17.96
C ILE A 213 0.17 -0.12 19.32
N ALA A 214 0.24 -0.94 20.38
CA ALA A 214 -0.08 -0.51 21.74
C ALA A 214 0.87 0.61 22.23
N ASP A 215 2.17 0.46 21.98
CA ASP A 215 3.18 1.47 22.34
C ASP A 215 2.96 2.79 21.58
N LEU A 216 2.61 2.73 20.30
CA LEU A 216 2.26 3.91 19.51
C LEU A 216 0.97 4.59 20.00
N ALA A 217 -0.04 3.80 20.38
CA ALA A 217 -1.28 4.34 20.95
C ALA A 217 -1.02 5.04 22.29
N MET A 218 -0.20 4.46 23.17
CA MET A 218 0.22 5.10 24.43
C MET A 218 1.03 6.38 24.18
N ALA A 219 1.81 6.42 23.10
CA ALA A 219 2.54 7.62 22.67
C ALA A 219 1.65 8.69 22.01
N GLY A 220 0.33 8.48 21.92
CA GLY A 220 -0.64 9.45 21.43
C GLY A 220 -0.80 9.49 19.90
N VAL A 221 -0.37 8.46 19.17
CA VAL A 221 -0.67 8.35 17.73
C VAL A 221 -2.16 8.08 17.55
N ASP A 222 -2.77 8.80 16.60
CA ASP A 222 -4.20 8.70 16.29
C ASP A 222 -4.62 7.23 16.02
N PRO A 223 -5.60 6.69 16.76
CA PRO A 223 -6.12 5.34 16.53
C PRO A 223 -6.60 5.09 15.09
N GLU A 224 -7.12 6.11 14.41
CA GLU A 224 -7.57 5.98 13.01
C GLU A 224 -6.38 5.74 12.07
N HIS A 225 -5.24 6.38 12.32
CA HIS A 225 -4.01 6.12 11.58
C HIS A 225 -3.44 4.74 11.88
N LEU A 226 -3.46 4.31 13.15
CA LEU A 226 -2.98 2.99 13.56
C LEU A 226 -3.82 1.85 12.97
N ALA A 227 -5.14 2.02 12.87
CA ALA A 227 -6.04 1.04 12.28
C ALA A 227 -5.76 0.75 10.78
N ARG A 228 -5.00 1.62 10.11
CA ARG A 228 -4.60 1.47 8.70
C ARG A 228 -3.35 0.61 8.52
N VAL A 229 -2.59 0.33 9.58
CA VAL A 229 -1.35 -0.44 9.51
C VAL A 229 -1.68 -1.93 9.40
N ALA A 230 -1.20 -2.58 8.35
CA ALA A 230 -1.38 -4.02 8.15
C ALA A 230 -0.28 -4.81 8.88
N CYS A 231 -0.69 -5.85 9.62
CA CYS A 231 0.21 -6.88 10.14
C CYS A 231 0.47 -7.92 9.04
N ARG A 232 1.73 -8.38 8.89
CA ARG A 232 2.14 -9.38 7.88
C ARG A 232 1.63 -9.00 6.48
N PRO A 233 2.11 -7.88 5.92
CA PRO A 233 1.68 -7.44 4.59
C PRO A 233 1.97 -8.50 3.54
N GLY A 234 1.17 -8.52 2.47
CA GLY A 234 1.35 -9.43 1.34
C GLY A 234 0.24 -10.45 1.19
N ILE A 235 0.14 -11.01 -0.02
CA ILE A 235 -0.75 -12.14 -0.32
C ILE A 235 -0.12 -13.41 0.27
N GLU A 236 -0.93 -14.24 0.92
CA GLU A 236 -0.47 -15.54 1.42
C GLU A 236 -0.17 -16.49 0.25
N ILE A 237 1.12 -16.78 0.06
CA ILE A 237 1.61 -17.72 -0.96
C ILE A 237 2.37 -18.92 -0.36
N GLY A 238 2.29 -19.11 0.96
CA GLY A 238 3.06 -20.14 1.66
C GLY A 238 4.57 -19.86 1.71
N ALA A 239 4.96 -18.58 1.71
CA ALA A 239 6.35 -18.13 1.66
C ALA A 239 7.21 -18.69 2.82
N ARG A 240 8.43 -19.12 2.48
CA ARG A 240 9.44 -19.66 3.40
C ARG A 240 10.78 -18.93 3.30
N THR A 241 10.99 -18.19 2.22
CA THR A 241 12.20 -17.38 2.00
C THR A 241 11.87 -15.89 1.99
N PHE A 242 12.88 -15.04 2.19
CA PHE A 242 12.70 -13.58 2.13
C PHE A 242 12.23 -13.10 0.75
N GLN A 243 12.68 -13.77 -0.32
CA GLN A 243 12.30 -13.48 -1.69
C GLN A 243 10.82 -13.82 -1.95
N GLU A 244 10.34 -14.94 -1.42
CA GLU A 244 8.92 -15.31 -1.50
C GLU A 244 8.04 -14.36 -0.68
N VAL A 245 8.48 -13.97 0.53
CA VAL A 245 7.78 -12.96 1.33
C VAL A 245 7.71 -11.64 0.57
N ALA A 246 8.82 -11.19 -0.01
CA ALA A 246 8.88 -9.98 -0.81
C ALA A 246 7.97 -10.05 -2.04
N LEU A 247 7.92 -11.20 -2.73
CA LEU A 247 7.02 -11.43 -3.85
C LEU A 247 5.55 -11.31 -3.42
N GLY A 248 5.17 -11.92 -2.30
CA GLY A 248 3.80 -11.82 -1.74
C GLY A 248 3.43 -10.37 -1.39
N ILE A 249 4.34 -9.62 -0.78
CA ILE A 249 4.17 -8.20 -0.48
C ILE A 249 3.97 -7.39 -1.76
N VAL A 250 4.90 -7.47 -2.71
CA VAL A 250 4.85 -6.66 -3.92
C VAL A 250 3.63 -7.03 -4.78
N ALA A 251 3.25 -8.30 -4.83
CA ALA A 251 2.02 -8.73 -5.50
C ALA A 251 0.76 -8.12 -4.87
N ASP A 252 0.71 -8.03 -3.53
CA ASP A 252 -0.36 -7.32 -2.81
C ASP A 252 -0.41 -5.84 -3.22
N LEU A 253 0.74 -5.16 -3.21
CA LEU A 253 0.82 -3.74 -3.59
C LEU A 253 0.32 -3.50 -5.03
N VAL A 254 0.73 -4.34 -5.98
CA VAL A 254 0.26 -4.26 -7.38
C VAL A 254 -1.24 -4.52 -7.47
N SER A 255 -1.76 -5.50 -6.73
CA SER A 255 -3.20 -5.81 -6.69
C SER A 255 -4.03 -4.63 -6.17
N ARG A 256 -3.56 -3.96 -5.11
CA ARG A 256 -4.19 -2.75 -4.55
C ARG A 256 -4.18 -1.59 -5.52
N ARG A 257 -3.03 -1.32 -6.15
CA ARG A 257 -2.88 -0.29 -7.18
C ARG A 257 -3.87 -0.46 -8.32
N ARG A 258 -4.16 -1.70 -8.71
CA ARG A 258 -5.10 -2.02 -9.80
C ARG A 258 -6.56 -2.12 -9.36
N GLY A 259 -6.86 -1.90 -8.08
CA GLY A 259 -8.22 -2.06 -7.55
C GLY A 259 -8.76 -3.50 -7.60
N VAL A 260 -7.91 -4.50 -7.86
CA VAL A 260 -8.29 -5.92 -7.97
C VAL A 260 -8.34 -6.59 -6.60
N HIS A 261 -7.74 -5.96 -5.58
CA HIS A 261 -7.71 -6.48 -4.23
C HIS A 261 -9.11 -6.56 -3.60
N ARG A 262 -9.78 -7.70 -3.80
CA ARG A 262 -10.89 -8.13 -2.93
C ARG A 262 -10.31 -8.34 -1.55
N GLN A 263 -10.83 -7.66 -0.53
CA GLN A 263 -10.41 -7.81 0.86
C GLN A 263 -10.47 -9.29 1.27
N GLY A 264 -9.35 -9.99 1.20
CA GLY A 264 -9.15 -11.32 1.77
C GLY A 264 -8.32 -11.14 3.02
N GLU A 265 -8.94 -11.37 4.17
CA GLU A 265 -8.36 -11.32 5.52
C GLU A 265 -7.45 -10.11 5.78
N ARG A 266 -8.08 -8.94 5.94
CA ARG A 266 -7.68 -8.16 7.12
C ARG A 266 -7.90 -9.12 8.29
N VAL A 267 -6.84 -9.60 8.93
CA VAL A 267 -6.98 -10.05 10.31
C VAL A 267 -7.64 -8.85 10.99
N PRO A 268 -8.88 -8.96 11.47
CA PRO A 268 -9.49 -7.85 12.17
C PRO A 268 -8.49 -7.44 13.23
N VAL A 269 -8.22 -6.13 13.33
CA VAL A 269 -7.61 -5.60 14.54
C VAL A 269 -8.51 -6.11 15.64
N HIS A 270 -8.05 -7.14 16.37
CA HIS A 270 -8.64 -7.48 17.64
C HIS A 270 -8.35 -6.24 18.47
N VAL A 271 -9.31 -5.32 18.48
CA VAL A 271 -9.44 -4.36 19.56
C VAL A 271 -9.57 -5.27 20.77
N LEU A 272 -8.47 -5.46 21.49
CA LEU A 272 -8.45 -6.14 22.78
C LEU A 272 -9.38 -5.31 23.66
N THR A 273 -10.65 -5.68 23.65
CA THR A 273 -11.70 -5.07 24.46
C THR A 273 -11.60 -5.56 25.90
N GLU A 274 -10.84 -6.63 26.14
CA GLU A 274 -10.55 -7.14 27.46
C GLU A 274 -9.05 -7.45 27.58
N VAL A 275 -8.38 -6.74 28.49
CA VAL A 275 -7.02 -7.08 28.92
C VAL A 275 -7.11 -8.40 29.68
N PRO A 276 -6.43 -9.48 29.25
CA PRO A 276 -6.52 -10.76 29.94
C PRO A 276 -6.02 -10.62 31.38
N VAL A 277 -6.75 -11.19 32.33
CA VAL A 277 -6.34 -11.24 33.74
C VAL A 277 -5.20 -12.25 33.87
N LEU A 278 -3.97 -11.75 33.80
CA LEU A 278 -2.76 -12.55 33.93
C LEU A 278 -2.57 -13.02 35.38
N HIS A 279 -2.12 -14.27 35.55
CA HIS A 279 -1.82 -14.88 36.84
C HIS A 279 -0.31 -15.06 36.99
N GLU A 280 0.23 -14.84 38.18
CA GLU A 280 1.65 -15.02 38.45
C GLU A 280 1.99 -16.51 38.66
N ASP A 281 2.98 -17.03 37.91
CA ASP A 281 3.51 -18.37 38.13
C ASP A 281 4.24 -18.41 39.49
N PRO A 282 3.80 -19.24 40.44
CA PRO A 282 4.32 -19.25 41.81
C PRO A 282 5.78 -19.72 41.93
N ILE A 283 6.36 -20.29 40.87
CA ILE A 283 7.75 -20.76 40.86
C ILE A 283 8.71 -19.72 40.30
N CYS A 284 8.29 -18.93 39.32
CA CYS A 284 9.20 -18.05 38.59
C CYS A 284 8.77 -16.58 38.51
N GLY A 285 7.58 -16.23 38.99
CA GLY A 285 7.06 -14.86 38.95
C GLY A 285 6.61 -14.38 37.57
N MET A 286 6.58 -15.26 36.57
CA MET A 286 6.15 -14.90 35.22
C MET A 286 4.63 -14.73 35.18
N LEU A 287 4.15 -13.68 34.53
CA LEU A 287 2.73 -13.50 34.25
C LEU A 287 2.27 -14.48 33.16
N VAL A 288 1.22 -15.23 33.44
CA VAL A 288 0.68 -16.32 32.63
C VAL A 288 -0.77 -16.05 32.32
N ASP A 289 -1.15 -16.17 31.06
CA ASP A 289 -2.56 -16.14 30.64
C ASP A 289 -3.21 -17.52 30.88
N PRO A 290 -4.24 -17.62 31.75
CA PRO A 290 -4.97 -18.86 32.01
C PRO A 290 -5.61 -19.50 30.77
N GLN A 291 -5.93 -18.70 29.75
CA GLN A 291 -6.58 -19.19 28.52
C GLN A 291 -5.60 -19.80 27.53
N VAL A 292 -4.31 -19.44 27.62
CA VAL A 292 -3.29 -19.86 26.66
C VAL A 292 -2.41 -20.98 27.21
N THR A 293 -2.15 -21.01 28.53
CA THR A 293 -1.27 -22.04 29.08
C THR A 293 -1.95 -23.42 29.16
N PRO A 294 -1.35 -24.48 28.58
CA PRO A 294 -1.81 -25.84 28.83
C PRO A 294 -1.31 -26.37 30.19
N HIS A 295 -0.52 -25.59 30.92
CA HIS A 295 0.12 -25.99 32.17
C HIS A 295 -0.66 -25.43 33.36
N ARG A 296 -1.53 -26.24 33.94
CA ARG A 296 -2.32 -25.90 35.13
C ARG A 296 -2.40 -27.08 36.08
N LEU A 297 -2.56 -26.79 37.37
CA LEU A 297 -2.75 -27.79 38.43
C LEU A 297 -3.86 -27.33 39.35
N GLU A 298 -4.82 -28.21 39.62
CA GLU A 298 -5.82 -27.98 40.66
C GLU A 298 -5.41 -28.76 41.91
N HIS A 299 -5.32 -28.07 43.05
CA HIS A 299 -4.97 -28.66 44.34
C HIS A 299 -5.62 -27.86 45.47
N ASP A 300 -6.23 -28.54 46.44
CA ASP A 300 -6.97 -27.95 47.58
C ASP A 300 -7.97 -26.85 47.17
N GLY A 301 -8.68 -27.07 46.05
CA GLY A 301 -9.70 -26.14 45.54
C GLY A 301 -9.13 -24.88 44.88
N HIS A 302 -7.81 -24.78 44.71
CA HIS A 302 -7.15 -23.68 44.02
C HIS A 302 -6.55 -24.13 42.68
N VAL A 303 -6.79 -23.37 41.62
CA VAL A 303 -6.22 -23.62 40.28
C VAL A 303 -4.97 -22.76 40.10
N TRP A 304 -3.84 -23.41 39.88
CA TRP A 304 -2.56 -22.79 39.63
C TRP A 304 -2.23 -22.83 38.14
N TYR A 305 -1.66 -21.75 37.62
CA TYR A 305 -1.24 -21.62 36.22
C TYR A 305 0.27 -21.45 36.15
N TYR A 306 0.89 -22.07 35.13
CA TYR A 306 2.34 -22.12 35.01
C TYR A 306 2.81 -21.70 33.63
N CYS A 307 3.96 -21.05 33.57
CA CYS A 307 4.56 -20.58 32.31
C CYS A 307 5.08 -21.74 31.46
N ALA A 308 5.42 -22.87 32.08
CA ALA A 308 5.97 -24.05 31.42
C ALA A 308 5.71 -25.34 32.21
N ALA A 309 5.76 -26.49 31.51
CA ALA A 309 5.71 -27.82 32.12
C ALA A 309 6.77 -28.05 33.21
N ARG A 310 7.89 -27.31 33.17
CA ARG A 310 8.91 -27.35 34.22
C ARG A 310 8.39 -26.75 35.53
N CYS A 311 7.82 -25.56 35.50
CA CYS A 311 7.27 -24.90 36.70
C CYS A 311 6.11 -25.71 37.31
N LEU A 312 5.22 -26.24 36.47
CA LEU A 312 4.17 -27.17 36.89
C LEU A 312 4.76 -28.38 37.64
N ARG A 313 5.76 -29.06 37.07
CA ARG A 313 6.39 -30.23 37.70
C ARG A 313 7.11 -29.88 39.01
N THR A 314 7.75 -28.71 39.06
CA THR A 314 8.42 -28.23 40.28
C THR A 314 7.41 -27.97 41.39
N HIS A 315 6.32 -27.23 41.09
CA HIS A 315 5.30 -26.91 42.09
C HIS A 315 4.52 -28.15 42.53
N ALA A 316 4.17 -29.05 41.60
CA ALA A 316 3.49 -30.31 41.94
C ALA A 316 4.30 -31.17 42.92
N LYS A 317 5.63 -31.22 42.75
CA LYS A 317 6.52 -31.91 43.72
C LYS A 317 6.51 -31.24 45.10
N GLN A 318 6.50 -29.92 45.17
CA GLN A 318 6.42 -29.19 46.44
C GLN A 318 5.09 -29.42 47.16
N LEU A 319 3.99 -29.55 46.40
CA LEU A 319 2.66 -29.86 46.91
C LEU A 319 2.42 -31.37 47.16
N GLY A 320 3.42 -32.23 46.93
CA GLY A 320 3.28 -33.68 47.10
C GLY A 320 2.34 -34.37 46.10
N VAL A 321 2.04 -33.71 44.98
CA VAL A 321 1.14 -34.23 43.93
C VAL A 321 1.94 -35.02 42.89
N ILE A 322 1.52 -36.27 42.64
CA ILE A 322 2.10 -37.11 41.59
C ILE A 322 1.39 -36.81 40.27
N LEU A 323 2.09 -36.14 39.34
CA LEU A 323 1.61 -35.91 37.99
C LEU A 323 1.71 -37.21 37.17
N ALA A 324 0.61 -37.68 36.59
CA ALA A 324 0.64 -38.83 35.70
C ALA A 324 1.39 -38.48 34.40
N GLU A 325 2.44 -39.23 34.05
CA GLU A 325 3.11 -39.11 32.76
C GLU A 325 2.23 -39.70 31.64
N LYS A 326 1.39 -38.87 31.03
CA LYS A 326 0.90 -39.12 29.68
C LYS A 326 1.85 -38.42 28.70
N PHE A 327 2.59 -39.20 27.93
CA PHE A 327 3.36 -38.70 26.81
C PHE A 327 2.48 -37.81 25.91
N GLY A 328 2.83 -36.52 25.83
CA GLY A 328 2.56 -35.69 24.66
C GLY A 328 1.36 -34.76 24.65
N GLN A 329 0.41 -34.80 25.61
CA GLN A 329 -0.66 -33.78 25.77
C GLN A 329 -1.52 -34.06 27.02
N PRO A 330 -1.84 -33.07 27.89
CA PRO A 330 -2.82 -33.25 28.94
C PRO A 330 -4.24 -32.97 28.42
N SER A 331 -5.02 -34.03 28.18
CA SER A 331 -6.49 -33.94 28.07
C SER A 331 -7.15 -34.34 29.39
N LEU A 332 -8.18 -33.60 29.78
CA LEU A 332 -9.05 -33.92 30.91
C LEU A 332 -9.93 -35.13 30.54
N ALA A 333 -9.81 -36.23 31.28
CA ALA A 333 -10.81 -37.28 31.25
C ALA A 333 -11.93 -36.90 32.24
N ARG A 334 -13.17 -36.83 31.75
CA ARG A 334 -14.38 -36.77 32.60
C ARG A 334 -14.60 -38.13 33.26
N ALA A 335 -14.92 -38.11 34.55
CA ALA A 335 -15.80 -39.07 35.21
C ALA A 335 -16.98 -38.29 35.77
#